data_AF-A0A0W0ZSF3-F1
#
_entry.id   AF-A0A0W0ZSF3-F1
#
_cell.length_a   1.000
_cell.length_b   1.000
_cell.length_c   1.000
_cell.angle_alpha   90.00
_cell.angle_beta   90.00
_cell.angle_gamma   90.00
#
_symmetry.space_group_name_H-M   'P 1'
#
loop_
_entity.id
_entity.type
_entity.pdbx_description
1 polymer ?
#
loop_
_entity_poly.entity_id
_entity_poly.type
_entity_poly.pdbx_seq_one_letter_code
_entity_poly.pdbx_strand_id
1 'polypeptide(L)'
;MDKRKPFYALDENRINQLKKRVENSGFSKEFWSKVLLEDYNINTNTRSINNDYAQIYENLYALEKIKESPLLSVPTQLFIQNNKDYELFLSLIDNNVDEFRALLEKNHYNNDELKAFQELAAFFGSLEILACIPNLPFDNNTLNMAILSGKYTSMRLRYFTKYCMPAYDSINFAIHSLNLGLLQELIEVYNLKPSSDNLVVAAATGDRDIFQFLLSKGIKPKGKLVLETALKHNQEIAELIIHHFNTDNQNTI
;
A
#
# COMPACT_ATOMS: atom_id res chain seq x y z
N MET A 1 -30.14 21.58 -2.55
CA MET A 1 -29.52 21.57 -1.21
C MET A 1 -29.18 20.13 -0.88
N ASP A 2 -27.89 19.83 -0.89
CA ASP A 2 -27.32 18.49 -0.80
C ASP A 2 -27.21 18.08 0.68
N LYS A 3 -27.94 17.02 1.09
CA LYS A 3 -27.95 16.50 2.46
C LYS A 3 -26.85 15.44 2.60
N ARG A 4 -25.61 15.87 2.82
CA ARG A 4 -24.52 14.94 3.15
C ARG A 4 -24.80 14.31 4.53
N LYS A 5 -24.78 12.98 4.59
CA LYS A 5 -24.92 12.18 5.82
C LYS A 5 -23.79 12.52 6.81
N PRO A 6 -24.05 12.56 8.12
CA PRO A 6 -23.02 12.82 9.12
C PRO A 6 -22.02 11.65 9.21
N PHE A 7 -20.72 11.96 9.23
CA PHE A 7 -19.64 11.00 9.43
C PHE A 7 -19.52 10.61 10.92
N TYR A 8 -19.31 9.32 11.16
CA TYR A 8 -19.22 8.72 12.49
C TYR A 8 -17.94 9.18 13.22
N ALA A 9 -18.08 9.67 14.45
CA ALA A 9 -16.97 9.77 15.38
C ALA A 9 -16.35 8.37 15.59
N LEU A 10 -15.03 8.28 15.72
CA LEU A 10 -14.37 7.04 16.12
C LEU A 10 -14.93 6.62 17.48
N ASP A 11 -15.57 5.47 17.55
CA ASP A 11 -16.05 4.94 18.82
C ASP A 11 -14.88 4.42 19.67
N GLU A 12 -15.11 4.34 20.98
CA GLU A 12 -14.13 3.89 21.97
C GLU A 12 -13.61 2.46 21.66
N ASN A 13 -14.43 1.64 20.99
CA ASN A 13 -14.05 0.32 20.51
C ASN A 13 -12.96 0.40 19.44
N ARG A 14 -13.09 1.29 18.46
CA ARG A 14 -12.11 1.46 17.38
C ARG A 14 -10.78 2.01 17.92
N ILE A 15 -10.83 2.91 18.90
CA ILE A 15 -9.64 3.41 19.62
C ILE A 15 -8.95 2.26 20.38
N ASN A 16 -9.70 1.45 21.11
CA ASN A 16 -9.14 0.33 21.87
C ASN A 16 -8.58 -0.78 20.95
N GLN A 17 -9.18 -0.99 19.79
CA GLN A 17 -8.63 -1.89 18.76
C GLN A 17 -7.31 -1.35 18.18
N LEU A 18 -7.20 -0.04 17.95
CA LEU A 18 -5.96 0.59 17.51
C LEU A 18 -4.87 0.44 18.58
N LYS A 19 -5.15 0.74 19.85
CA LYS A 19 -4.21 0.55 20.98
C LYS A 19 -3.71 -0.90 21.10
N LYS A 20 -4.60 -1.88 20.95
CA LYS A 20 -4.21 -3.30 20.99
C LYS A 20 -3.35 -3.71 19.80
N ARG A 21 -3.54 -3.11 18.62
CA ARG A 21 -2.69 -3.36 17.43
C ARG A 21 -1.32 -2.71 17.58
N VAL A 22 -1.29 -1.51 18.14
CA VAL A 22 -0.10 -0.74 18.52
C VAL A 22 0.82 -1.56 19.42
N GLU A 23 0.29 -2.15 20.49
CA GLU A 23 1.05 -2.99 21.42
C GLU A 23 1.70 -4.22 20.77
N ASN A 24 1.20 -4.65 19.61
CA ASN A 24 1.68 -5.82 18.87
C ASN A 24 2.56 -5.49 17.65
N SER A 25 2.78 -4.21 17.35
CA SER A 25 3.41 -3.75 16.09
C SER A 25 4.95 -3.76 16.07
N GLY A 26 5.62 -4.20 17.14
CA GLY A 26 7.09 -4.23 17.20
C GLY A 26 7.81 -2.86 17.14
N PHE A 27 7.10 -1.75 16.90
CA PHE A 27 7.61 -0.41 17.16
C PHE A 27 7.83 -0.20 18.66
N SER A 28 8.82 0.61 19.02
CA SER A 28 9.16 0.80 20.43
C SER A 28 7.97 1.37 21.21
N LYS A 29 7.87 1.02 22.49
CA LYS A 29 6.87 1.61 23.40
C LYS A 29 6.97 3.13 23.43
N GLU A 30 8.15 3.67 23.14
CA GLU A 30 8.48 5.08 23.06
C GLU A 30 7.96 5.76 21.78
N PHE A 31 7.93 5.03 20.65
CA PHE A 31 7.31 5.46 19.39
C PHE A 31 5.82 5.72 19.60
N TRP A 32 5.13 4.75 20.21
CA TRP A 32 3.70 4.86 20.44
C TRP A 32 3.34 5.74 21.63
N SER A 33 4.18 5.81 22.68
CA SER A 33 3.92 6.73 23.77
C SER A 33 3.98 8.18 23.29
N LYS A 34 4.86 8.55 22.35
CA LYS A 34 4.86 9.91 21.78
C LYS A 34 3.61 10.20 20.95
N VAL A 35 3.22 9.29 20.05
CA VAL A 35 1.98 9.39 19.27
C VAL A 35 0.74 9.47 20.17
N LEU A 36 0.69 8.69 21.25
CA LEU A 36 -0.45 8.61 22.18
C LEU A 36 -0.40 9.61 23.35
N LEU A 37 0.74 10.22 23.68
CA LEU A 37 0.85 11.21 24.77
C LEU A 37 0.47 12.61 24.30
N GLU A 38 0.64 12.93 23.01
CA GLU A 38 0.02 14.11 22.41
C GLU A 38 -1.51 13.99 22.39
N ASP A 39 -2.06 12.76 22.28
CA ASP A 39 -3.51 12.47 22.30
C ASP A 39 -4.20 12.80 23.64
N TYR A 40 -3.50 12.76 24.78
CA TYR A 40 -4.14 12.88 26.10
C TYR A 40 -4.31 14.32 26.60
N ASN A 41 -3.64 15.29 25.96
CA ASN A 41 -3.64 16.70 26.39
C ASN A 41 -4.47 17.64 25.50
N ILE A 42 -5.11 17.14 24.44
CA ILE A 42 -5.86 17.97 23.49
C ILE A 42 -7.36 17.96 23.83
N ASN A 43 -7.84 19.13 24.24
CA ASN A 43 -9.19 19.45 24.66
C ASN A 43 -10.23 19.11 23.57
N THR A 44 -11.35 18.47 23.94
CA THR A 44 -12.29 17.71 23.08
C THR A 44 -13.16 18.52 22.09
N ASN A 45 -12.75 19.71 21.66
CA ASN A 45 -13.59 20.64 20.89
C ASN A 45 -13.28 20.79 19.39
N THR A 46 -12.58 19.85 18.76
CA THR A 46 -12.07 20.03 17.39
C THR A 46 -12.34 18.83 16.48
N ARG A 47 -13.42 18.91 15.71
CA ARG A 47 -13.77 17.91 14.68
C ARG A 47 -12.74 17.75 13.55
N SER A 48 -11.89 18.75 13.27
CA SER A 48 -10.86 18.62 12.22
C SER A 48 -9.68 17.76 12.67
N ILE A 49 -9.31 17.85 13.95
CA ILE A 49 -8.17 17.14 14.55
C ILE A 49 -8.37 15.61 14.50
N ASN A 50 -9.60 15.13 14.63
CA ASN A 50 -9.89 13.69 14.59
C ASN A 50 -9.66 13.04 13.21
N ASN A 51 -9.68 13.81 12.11
CA ASN A 51 -9.46 13.27 10.77
C ASN A 51 -7.97 13.06 10.47
N ASP A 52 -7.12 13.97 10.95
CA ASP A 52 -5.68 13.94 10.71
C ASP A 52 -5.06 12.72 11.41
N TYR A 53 -5.46 12.45 12.66
CA TYR A 53 -5.00 11.27 13.39
C TYR A 53 -5.44 9.95 12.78
N ALA A 54 -6.69 9.83 12.29
CA ALA A 54 -7.15 8.61 11.64
C ALA A 54 -6.26 8.26 10.44
N GLN A 55 -5.86 9.26 9.65
CA GLN A 55 -4.98 9.07 8.51
C GLN A 55 -3.57 8.63 8.94
N ILE A 56 -3.01 9.21 9.99
CA ILE A 56 -1.72 8.81 10.56
C ILE A 56 -1.77 7.34 11.01
N TYR A 57 -2.79 6.94 11.77
CA TYR A 57 -2.95 5.55 12.22
C TYR A 57 -3.11 4.57 11.06
N GLU A 58 -3.85 4.93 10.02
CA GLU A 58 -4.00 4.11 8.81
C GLU A 58 -2.65 3.96 8.06
N ASN A 59 -1.89 5.04 7.93
CA ASN A 59 -0.58 5.03 7.30
C ASN A 59 0.43 4.19 8.11
N LEU A 60 0.45 4.32 9.43
CA LEU A 60 1.29 3.49 10.31
C LEU A 60 0.93 2.00 10.24
N TYR A 61 -0.37 1.69 10.21
CA TYR A 61 -0.82 0.32 10.05
C TYR A 61 -0.49 -0.26 8.68
N ALA A 62 -0.59 0.55 7.63
CA ALA A 62 -0.19 0.16 6.28
C ALA A 62 1.32 -0.12 6.21
N LEU A 63 2.14 0.75 6.81
CA LEU A 63 3.58 0.58 6.93
C LEU A 63 3.95 -0.71 7.66
N GLU A 64 3.30 -0.97 8.79
CA GLU A 64 3.53 -2.17 9.60
C GLU A 64 3.32 -3.45 8.80
N LYS A 65 2.30 -3.48 7.94
CA LYS A 65 2.03 -4.62 7.06
C LYS A 65 3.09 -4.83 5.98
N ILE A 66 3.76 -3.76 5.55
CA ILE A 66 4.70 -3.83 4.43
C ILE A 66 6.16 -3.84 4.87
N LYS A 67 6.50 -3.51 6.13
CA LYS A 67 7.90 -3.37 6.57
C LYS A 67 8.74 -4.64 6.41
N GLU A 68 8.10 -5.81 6.51
CA GLU A 68 8.73 -7.13 6.29
C GLU A 68 8.42 -7.71 4.91
N SER A 69 7.68 -6.95 4.09
CA SER A 69 7.30 -7.40 2.76
C SER A 69 8.53 -7.48 1.87
N PRO A 70 8.71 -8.57 1.11
CA PRO A 70 9.76 -8.67 0.09
C PRO A 70 9.55 -7.66 -1.06
N LEU A 71 8.42 -6.94 -1.07
CA LEU A 71 8.11 -5.88 -2.02
C LEU A 71 8.86 -4.57 -1.74
N LEU A 72 9.32 -4.35 -0.50
CA LEU A 72 10.12 -3.17 -0.17
C LEU A 72 11.58 -3.36 -0.61
N SER A 73 12.20 -2.28 -1.08
CA SER A 73 13.63 -2.27 -1.30
C SER A 73 14.37 -2.43 0.04
N VAL A 74 15.53 -3.09 0.02
CA VAL A 74 16.37 -3.26 1.22
C VAL A 74 16.72 -1.90 1.87
N PRO A 75 17.07 -0.83 1.11
CA PRO A 75 17.27 0.49 1.70
C PRO A 75 16.06 1.00 2.46
N THR A 76 14.84 0.86 1.92
CA THR A 76 13.62 1.30 2.58
C THR A 76 13.30 0.49 3.83
N GLN A 77 13.51 -0.84 3.81
CA GLN A 77 13.36 -1.68 5.00
C GLN A 77 14.34 -1.25 6.11
N LEU A 78 15.61 -1.07 5.78
CA LEU A 78 16.63 -0.63 6.73
C LEU A 78 16.34 0.78 7.26
N PHE A 79 15.84 1.67 6.41
CA PHE A 79 15.45 3.02 6.81
C PHE A 79 14.34 2.98 7.88
N ILE A 80 13.26 2.21 7.64
CA ILE A 80 12.15 2.03 8.59
C ILE A 80 12.63 1.42 9.91
N GLN A 81 13.57 0.47 9.86
CA GLN A 81 14.10 -0.19 11.06
C GLN A 81 15.00 0.73 11.89
N ASN A 82 15.84 1.53 11.23
CA ASN A 82 16.87 2.32 11.91
C ASN A 82 16.33 3.61 12.55
N ASN A 83 15.14 4.08 12.16
CA ASN A 83 14.41 5.21 12.78
C ASN A 83 15.28 6.45 13.10
N LYS A 84 16.28 6.77 12.26
CA LYS A 84 17.27 7.79 12.59
C LYS A 84 16.70 9.21 12.62
N ASP A 85 15.64 9.47 11.86
CA ASP A 85 15.01 10.80 11.77
C ASP A 85 13.49 10.71 11.89
N TYR A 86 13.06 10.59 13.14
CA TYR A 86 11.66 10.40 13.50
C TYR A 86 10.77 11.57 13.11
N GLU A 87 11.24 12.81 13.27
CA GLU A 87 10.47 14.02 12.95
C GLU A 87 10.21 14.11 11.45
N LEU A 88 11.24 13.90 10.62
CA LEU A 88 11.06 13.91 9.17
C LEU A 88 10.11 12.78 8.72
N PHE A 89 10.23 11.60 9.32
CA PHE A 89 9.36 10.47 9.01
C PHE A 89 7.89 10.72 9.40
N LEU A 90 7.64 11.33 10.56
CA LEU A 90 6.28 11.71 10.97
C LEU A 90 5.68 12.75 10.03
N SER A 91 6.43 13.79 9.67
CA SER A 91 5.95 14.82 8.73
C SER A 91 5.57 14.21 7.37
N LEU A 92 6.25 13.12 6.96
CA LEU A 92 5.90 12.36 5.77
C LEU A 92 4.62 11.55 5.93
N ILE A 93 4.43 10.87 7.06
CA ILE A 93 3.21 10.11 7.36
C ILE A 93 1.98 11.02 7.47
N ASP A 94 2.16 12.19 8.07
CA ASP A 94 1.11 13.21 8.25
C ASP A 94 0.88 14.04 6.97
N ASN A 95 1.70 13.83 5.94
CA ASN A 95 1.68 14.63 4.71
C ASN A 95 1.87 16.14 4.98
N ASN A 96 2.61 16.50 6.03
CA ASN A 96 2.97 17.88 6.38
C ASN A 96 4.15 18.36 5.52
N VAL A 97 3.81 18.86 4.32
CA VAL A 97 4.79 19.24 3.28
C VAL A 97 5.78 20.32 3.75
N ASP A 98 5.31 21.30 4.53
CA ASP A 98 6.15 22.44 4.94
C ASP A 98 7.15 22.02 6.01
N GLU A 99 6.72 21.24 7.00
CA GLU A 99 7.62 20.65 8.00
C GLU A 99 8.60 19.66 7.36
N PHE A 100 8.11 18.79 6.46
CA PHE A 100 8.96 17.86 5.72
C PHE A 100 10.06 18.60 4.97
N ARG A 101 9.70 19.68 4.24
CA ARG A 101 10.67 20.51 3.50
C ARG A 101 11.69 21.16 4.44
N ALA A 102 11.23 21.75 5.55
CA ALA A 102 12.11 22.41 6.51
C ALA A 102 13.12 21.44 7.15
N LEU A 103 12.65 20.24 7.54
CA LEU A 103 13.50 19.19 8.09
C LEU A 103 14.45 18.61 7.04
N LEU A 104 13.98 18.46 5.79
CA LEU A 104 14.80 18.00 4.67
C LEU A 104 15.96 18.96 4.37
N GLU A 105 15.71 20.28 4.41
CA GLU A 105 16.72 21.32 4.18
C GLU A 105 17.73 21.46 5.33
N LYS A 106 17.28 21.24 6.57
CA LYS A 106 18.10 21.36 7.79
C LYS A 106 19.14 20.24 7.90
N ASN A 107 18.84 19.07 7.36
CA ASN A 107 19.63 17.85 7.53
C ASN A 107 20.31 17.43 6.21
N HIS A 108 21.44 16.74 6.32
CA HIS A 108 22.15 16.19 5.17
C HIS A 108 21.86 14.70 5.03
N TYR A 109 21.02 14.35 4.04
CA TYR A 109 20.72 12.96 3.71
C TYR A 109 21.54 12.48 2.52
N ASN A 110 21.98 11.21 2.57
CA ASN A 110 22.59 10.57 1.42
C ASN A 110 21.52 10.10 0.40
N ASN A 111 21.97 9.65 -0.77
CA ASN A 111 21.04 9.24 -1.84
C ASN A 111 20.15 8.05 -1.45
N ASP A 112 20.63 7.11 -0.62
CA ASP A 112 19.85 5.94 -0.21
C ASP A 112 18.73 6.34 0.76
N GLU A 113 19.00 7.28 1.67
CA GLU A 113 18.01 7.85 2.59
C GLU A 113 16.96 8.65 1.83
N LEU A 114 17.38 9.54 0.93
CA LEU A 114 16.48 10.28 0.04
C LEU A 114 15.64 9.35 -0.83
N LYS A 115 16.22 8.22 -1.27
CA LYS A 115 15.50 7.20 -2.04
C LYS A 115 14.43 6.50 -1.20
N ALA A 116 14.73 6.15 0.05
CA ALA A 116 13.75 5.59 0.97
C ALA A 116 12.58 6.55 1.21
N PHE A 117 12.86 7.85 1.42
CA PHE A 117 11.81 8.86 1.51
C PHE A 117 10.98 8.97 0.23
N GLN A 118 11.60 8.87 -0.94
CA GLN A 118 10.89 8.90 -2.23
C GLN A 118 9.95 7.69 -2.38
N GLU A 119 10.41 6.49 -2.03
CA GLU A 119 9.60 5.27 -2.05
C GLU A 119 8.44 5.34 -1.04
N LEU A 120 8.67 5.87 0.16
CA LEU A 120 7.64 6.02 1.18
C LEU A 120 6.62 7.10 0.83
N ALA A 121 7.05 8.25 0.30
CA ALA A 121 6.14 9.29 -0.19
C ALA A 121 5.28 8.78 -1.35
N ALA A 122 5.87 7.98 -2.25
CA ALA A 122 5.12 7.27 -3.28
C ALA A 122 4.10 6.31 -2.65
N PHE A 123 4.47 5.50 -1.66
CA PHE A 123 3.55 4.61 -0.96
C PHE A 123 2.40 5.35 -0.24
N PHE A 124 2.66 6.49 0.39
CA PHE A 124 1.62 7.22 1.13
C PHE A 124 0.71 8.08 0.24
N GLY A 125 1.01 8.24 -1.04
CA GLY A 125 0.16 9.03 -1.93
C GLY A 125 0.51 10.51 -2.02
N SER A 126 1.70 10.92 -1.54
CA SER A 126 2.07 12.31 -1.29
C SER A 126 2.87 12.92 -2.44
N LEU A 127 2.19 13.38 -3.49
CA LEU A 127 2.83 14.01 -4.66
C LEU A 127 3.60 15.30 -4.30
N GLU A 128 3.08 16.07 -3.35
CA GLU A 128 3.68 17.31 -2.88
C GLU A 128 4.99 17.06 -2.13
N ILE A 129 5.05 16.00 -1.31
CA ILE A 129 6.28 15.55 -0.66
C ILE A 129 7.26 15.01 -1.69
N LEU A 130 6.80 14.21 -2.66
CA LEU A 130 7.66 13.73 -3.76
C LEU A 130 8.32 14.90 -4.52
N ALA A 131 7.62 16.02 -4.69
CA ALA A 131 8.16 17.22 -5.33
C ALA A 131 9.20 17.97 -4.48
N CYS A 132 9.26 17.72 -3.17
CA CYS A 132 10.24 18.32 -2.26
C CYS A 132 11.57 17.54 -2.22
N ILE A 133 11.58 16.27 -2.63
CA ILE A 133 12.78 15.44 -2.57
C ILE A 133 13.72 15.80 -3.73
N PRO A 134 14.97 16.20 -3.47
CA PRO A 134 15.85 16.77 -4.48
C PRO A 134 16.24 15.76 -5.58
N ASN A 135 15.89 16.08 -6.84
CA ASN A 135 16.37 15.54 -8.12
C ASN A 135 16.76 14.05 -8.21
N LEU A 136 16.12 13.17 -7.45
CA LEU A 136 16.24 11.74 -7.64
C LEU A 136 15.31 11.28 -8.75
N PRO A 137 15.80 10.63 -9.81
CA PRO A 137 14.93 10.10 -10.87
C PRO A 137 14.01 9.03 -10.30
N PHE A 138 12.75 9.03 -10.72
CA PHE A 138 11.87 7.90 -10.46
C PHE A 138 12.35 6.68 -11.22
N ASP A 139 12.42 5.55 -10.53
CA ASP A 139 12.72 4.25 -11.09
C ASP A 139 11.52 3.30 -10.88
N ASN A 140 11.73 2.04 -11.24
CA ASN A 140 10.68 1.02 -11.12
C ASN A 140 10.28 0.76 -9.67
N ASN A 141 11.18 0.93 -8.69
CA ASN A 141 10.84 0.72 -7.28
C ASN A 141 9.89 1.81 -6.79
N THR A 142 10.18 3.09 -7.08
CA THR A 142 9.28 4.19 -6.71
C THR A 142 7.91 4.04 -7.38
N LEU A 143 7.88 3.69 -8.66
CA LEU A 143 6.62 3.41 -9.36
C LEU A 143 5.86 2.23 -8.73
N ASN A 144 6.56 1.14 -8.41
CA ASN A 144 5.93 -0.02 -7.78
C ASN A 144 5.39 0.29 -6.37
N MET A 145 6.05 1.17 -5.61
CA MET A 145 5.52 1.67 -4.34
C MET A 145 4.27 2.53 -4.52
N ALA A 146 4.25 3.40 -5.54
CA ALA A 146 3.04 4.13 -5.92
C ALA A 146 1.91 3.17 -6.32
N ILE A 147 2.21 2.11 -7.06
CA ILE A 147 1.23 1.09 -7.44
C ILE A 147 0.72 0.34 -6.20
N LEU A 148 1.62 -0.08 -5.31
CA LEU A 148 1.28 -0.80 -4.09
C LEU A 148 0.34 -0.01 -3.19
N SER A 149 0.48 1.31 -3.16
CA SER A 149 -0.41 2.18 -2.40
C SER A 149 -1.88 2.06 -2.82
N GLY A 150 -2.15 1.71 -4.08
CA GLY A 150 -3.47 1.77 -4.68
C GLY A 150 -4.04 3.19 -4.81
N LYS A 151 -3.28 4.24 -4.46
CA LYS A 151 -3.76 5.65 -4.43
C LYS A 151 -3.59 6.39 -5.77
N TYR A 152 -2.83 5.83 -6.70
CA TYR A 152 -2.53 6.44 -8.01
C TYR A 152 -3.21 5.66 -9.13
N THR A 153 -4.26 6.23 -9.70
CA THR A 153 -4.89 5.72 -10.92
C THR A 153 -4.90 6.79 -12.00
N SER A 154 -4.96 6.36 -13.26
CA SER A 154 -5.13 7.20 -14.42
C SER A 154 -4.09 8.34 -14.50
N MET A 155 -4.54 9.60 -14.46
CA MET A 155 -3.66 10.77 -14.59
C MET A 155 -2.59 10.84 -13.49
N ARG A 156 -2.88 10.32 -12.30
CA ARG A 156 -1.90 10.33 -11.19
C ARG A 156 -0.80 9.29 -11.41
N LEU A 157 -1.12 8.12 -11.96
CA LEU A 157 -0.11 7.12 -12.30
C LEU A 157 0.83 7.64 -13.42
N ARG A 158 0.29 8.43 -14.37
CA ARG A 158 1.08 9.05 -15.44
C ARG A 158 2.20 9.97 -14.96
N TYR A 159 2.10 10.48 -13.73
CA TYR A 159 3.19 11.25 -13.11
C TYR A 159 4.48 10.45 -13.05
N PHE A 160 4.39 9.17 -12.68
CA PHE A 160 5.53 8.25 -12.64
C PHE A 160 5.88 7.72 -14.03
N THR A 161 4.88 7.39 -14.85
CA THR A 161 5.12 6.74 -16.15
C THR A 161 5.76 7.62 -17.21
N LYS A 162 5.92 8.91 -16.93
CA LYS A 162 6.78 9.82 -17.71
C LYS A 162 8.27 9.45 -17.60
N TYR A 163 8.67 8.81 -16.50
CA TYR A 163 10.07 8.53 -16.15
C TYR A 163 10.40 7.04 -16.20
N CYS A 164 9.47 6.17 -15.78
CA CYS A 164 9.66 4.73 -15.74
C CYS A 164 8.36 4.00 -16.13
N MET A 165 8.44 2.99 -17.01
CA MET A 165 7.24 2.24 -17.43
C MET A 165 6.94 1.09 -16.48
N PRO A 166 5.65 0.78 -16.21
CA PRO A 166 5.28 -0.43 -15.49
C PRO A 166 5.85 -1.68 -16.19
N ALA A 167 6.29 -2.65 -15.41
CA ALA A 167 6.84 -3.91 -15.89
C ALA A 167 5.98 -5.08 -15.39
N TYR A 168 6.32 -6.30 -15.79
CA TYR A 168 5.59 -7.51 -15.37
C TYR A 168 5.42 -7.59 -13.84
N ASP A 169 6.48 -7.30 -13.07
CA ASP A 169 6.42 -7.33 -11.61
C ASP A 169 5.43 -6.32 -11.02
N SER A 170 5.17 -5.19 -11.71
CA SER A 170 4.20 -4.19 -11.29
C SER A 170 2.78 -4.76 -11.15
N ILE A 171 2.46 -5.86 -11.85
CA ILE A 171 1.19 -6.58 -11.68
C ILE A 171 1.05 -7.11 -10.24
N ASN A 172 2.12 -7.66 -9.67
CA ASN A 172 2.08 -8.20 -8.30
C ASN A 172 1.85 -7.08 -7.28
N PHE A 173 2.49 -5.92 -7.46
CA PHE A 173 2.24 -4.75 -6.62
C PHE A 173 0.77 -4.27 -6.72
N ALA A 174 0.20 -4.26 -7.93
CA ALA A 174 -1.21 -3.91 -8.11
C ALA A 174 -2.16 -4.93 -7.46
N ILE A 175 -1.85 -6.22 -7.53
CA ILE A 175 -2.61 -7.27 -6.82
C ILE A 175 -2.54 -7.04 -5.31
N HIS A 176 -1.36 -6.79 -4.76
CA HIS A 176 -1.18 -6.51 -3.33
C HIS A 176 -1.82 -5.19 -2.88
N SER A 177 -2.01 -4.22 -3.78
CA SER A 177 -2.73 -2.98 -3.49
C SER A 177 -4.23 -3.19 -3.27
N LEU A 178 -4.76 -4.35 -3.66
CA LEU A 178 -6.20 -4.67 -3.66
C LEU A 178 -7.03 -3.70 -4.51
N ASN A 179 -6.40 -2.94 -5.40
CA ASN A 179 -7.08 -2.00 -6.29
C ASN A 179 -7.26 -2.63 -7.67
N LEU A 180 -8.45 -3.22 -7.90
CA LEU A 180 -8.80 -3.84 -9.18
C LEU A 180 -8.74 -2.86 -10.37
N GLY A 181 -9.13 -1.60 -10.18
CA GLY A 181 -9.09 -0.59 -11.24
C GLY A 181 -7.66 -0.27 -11.68
N LEU A 182 -6.73 -0.22 -10.74
CA LEU A 182 -5.30 -0.07 -11.04
C LEU A 182 -4.74 -1.29 -11.77
N LEU A 183 -5.09 -2.50 -11.32
CA LEU A 183 -4.70 -3.73 -12.00
C LEU A 183 -5.23 -3.80 -13.44
N GLN A 184 -6.49 -3.40 -13.65
CA GLN A 184 -7.09 -3.25 -14.97
C GLN A 184 -6.31 -2.26 -15.84
N GLU A 185 -5.99 -1.09 -15.30
CA GLU A 185 -5.20 -0.08 -16.01
C GLU A 185 -3.83 -0.64 -16.46
N LEU A 186 -3.12 -1.34 -15.58
CA LEU A 186 -1.84 -1.97 -15.91
C LEU A 186 -1.95 -3.01 -17.04
N ILE A 187 -2.96 -3.87 -17.02
CA ILE A 187 -3.12 -4.92 -18.02
C ILE A 187 -3.64 -4.36 -19.35
N GLU A 188 -4.61 -3.45 -19.31
CA GLU A 188 -5.36 -3.01 -20.49
C GLU A 188 -4.75 -1.77 -21.15
N VAL A 189 -4.24 -0.82 -20.37
CA VAL A 189 -3.68 0.43 -20.90
C VAL A 189 -2.18 0.28 -21.16
N TYR A 190 -1.46 -0.31 -20.21
CA TYR A 190 -0.02 -0.55 -20.35
C TYR A 190 0.30 -1.89 -21.03
N ASN A 191 -0.72 -2.64 -21.48
CA ASN A 191 -0.60 -3.90 -22.22
C ASN A 191 0.27 -4.95 -21.50
N LEU A 192 0.27 -4.95 -20.17
CA LEU A 192 1.00 -5.96 -19.41
C LEU A 192 0.28 -7.30 -19.48
N LYS A 193 1.05 -8.37 -19.70
CA LYS A 193 0.51 -9.73 -19.84
C LYS A 193 0.64 -10.48 -18.52
N PRO A 194 -0.46 -10.70 -17.79
CA PRO A 194 -0.41 -11.50 -16.57
C PRO A 194 -0.19 -12.99 -16.89
N SER A 195 0.27 -13.75 -15.91
CA SER A 195 0.54 -15.19 -16.02
C SER A 195 -0.06 -15.98 -14.84
N SER A 196 0.13 -17.31 -14.85
CA SER A 196 -0.28 -18.17 -13.75
C SER A 196 0.36 -17.80 -12.41
N ASP A 197 1.55 -17.21 -12.41
CA ASP A 197 2.22 -16.80 -11.18
C ASP A 197 1.45 -15.65 -10.52
N ASN A 198 0.89 -14.74 -11.32
CA ASN A 198 0.03 -13.68 -10.80
C ASN A 198 -1.28 -14.24 -10.20
N LEU A 199 -1.79 -15.38 -10.67
CA LEU A 199 -2.92 -16.06 -10.02
C LEU A 199 -2.54 -16.61 -8.63
N VAL A 200 -1.32 -17.12 -8.45
CA VAL A 200 -0.84 -17.54 -7.12
C VAL A 200 -0.84 -16.35 -6.16
N VAL A 201 -0.32 -15.21 -6.63
CA VAL A 201 -0.28 -13.98 -5.83
C VAL A 201 -1.70 -13.51 -5.50
N ALA A 202 -2.61 -13.46 -6.47
CA ALA A 202 -4.01 -13.09 -6.24
C ALA A 202 -4.70 -14.03 -5.24
N ALA A 203 -4.50 -15.34 -5.36
CA ALA A 203 -5.03 -16.31 -4.40
C ALA A 203 -4.49 -16.06 -2.98
N ALA A 204 -3.21 -15.68 -2.85
CA ALA A 204 -2.59 -15.37 -1.56
C ALA A 204 -3.17 -14.12 -0.90
N THR A 205 -3.61 -13.14 -1.71
CA THR A 205 -4.31 -11.96 -1.17
C THR A 205 -5.73 -12.27 -0.68
N GLY A 206 -6.33 -13.36 -1.17
CA GLY A 206 -7.70 -13.72 -0.87
C GLY A 206 -8.75 -12.83 -1.54
N ASP A 207 -8.36 -11.93 -2.45
CA ASP A 207 -9.30 -11.06 -3.16
C ASP A 207 -9.92 -11.80 -4.35
N ARG A 208 -11.22 -12.12 -4.21
CA ARG A 208 -11.98 -12.88 -5.20
C ARG A 208 -12.15 -12.12 -6.52
N ASP A 209 -12.34 -10.81 -6.49
CA ASP A 209 -12.63 -10.02 -7.68
C ASP A 209 -11.37 -9.83 -8.53
N ILE A 210 -10.22 -9.59 -7.89
CA ILE A 210 -8.92 -9.60 -8.55
C ILE A 210 -8.64 -10.97 -9.16
N PHE A 211 -8.88 -12.05 -8.42
CA PHE A 211 -8.65 -13.41 -8.93
C PHE A 211 -9.56 -13.72 -10.14
N GLN A 212 -10.85 -13.39 -10.03
CA GLN A 212 -11.82 -13.60 -11.11
C GLN A 212 -11.48 -12.75 -12.35
N PHE A 213 -11.02 -11.52 -12.16
CA PHE A 213 -10.55 -10.67 -13.25
C PHE A 213 -9.37 -11.31 -13.98
N LEU A 214 -8.37 -11.83 -13.27
CA LEU A 214 -7.22 -12.51 -13.88
C LEU A 214 -7.66 -13.76 -14.68
N LEU A 215 -8.60 -14.55 -14.17
CA LEU A 215 -9.19 -15.66 -14.95
C LEU A 215 -9.88 -15.16 -16.23
N SER A 216 -10.59 -14.03 -16.16
CA SER A 216 -11.27 -13.44 -17.33
C SER A 216 -10.29 -12.99 -18.44
N LYS A 217 -9.01 -12.80 -18.11
CA LYS A 217 -7.94 -12.56 -19.09
C LYS A 217 -7.41 -13.84 -19.73
N GLY A 218 -8.08 -14.98 -19.52
CA GLY A 218 -7.73 -16.27 -20.11
C GLY A 218 -6.55 -16.96 -19.42
N ILE A 219 -6.14 -16.48 -18.24
CA ILE A 219 -5.07 -17.12 -17.48
C ILE A 219 -5.63 -18.39 -16.86
N LYS A 220 -4.99 -19.52 -17.16
CA LYS A 220 -5.33 -20.80 -16.54
C LYS A 220 -4.50 -21.01 -15.28
N PRO A 221 -5.11 -21.43 -14.16
CA PRO A 221 -4.35 -21.91 -13.01
C PRO A 221 -3.44 -23.07 -13.44
N LYS A 222 -2.13 -22.95 -13.19
CA LYS A 222 -1.16 -24.01 -13.50
C LYS A 222 -0.69 -24.68 -12.23
N GLY A 223 -0.81 -26.01 -12.19
CA GLY A 223 -0.37 -26.82 -11.06
C GLY A 223 -1.26 -26.68 -9.82
N LYS A 224 -0.85 -27.36 -8.74
CA LYS A 224 -1.59 -27.39 -7.47
C LYS A 224 -1.37 -26.13 -6.63
N LEU A 225 -0.29 -25.38 -6.88
CA LEU A 225 0.11 -24.26 -6.04
C LEU A 225 -0.98 -23.19 -5.91
N VAL A 226 -1.66 -22.83 -7.01
CA VAL A 226 -2.75 -21.83 -6.96
C VAL A 226 -3.90 -22.30 -6.07
N LEU A 227 -4.28 -23.58 -6.18
CA LEU A 227 -5.35 -24.17 -5.35
C LEU A 227 -4.94 -24.32 -3.89
N GLU A 228 -3.72 -24.80 -3.63
CA GLU A 228 -3.18 -24.93 -2.27
C GLU A 228 -3.07 -23.58 -1.57
N THR A 229 -2.67 -22.52 -2.29
CA THR A 229 -2.69 -21.15 -1.79
C THR A 229 -4.13 -20.69 -1.53
N ALA A 230 -5.05 -20.88 -2.48
CA ALA A 230 -6.45 -20.50 -2.29
C ALA A 230 -7.09 -21.17 -1.06
N LEU A 231 -6.87 -22.47 -0.86
CA LEU A 231 -7.40 -23.22 0.31
C LEU A 231 -6.91 -22.65 1.66
N LYS A 232 -5.76 -21.99 1.70
CA LYS A 232 -5.22 -21.36 2.92
C LYS A 232 -5.79 -19.96 3.17
N HIS A 233 -6.18 -19.25 2.12
CA HIS A 233 -6.48 -17.82 2.20
C HIS A 233 -7.94 -17.47 1.90
N ASN A 234 -8.62 -18.19 0.99
CA ASN A 234 -10.01 -17.94 0.63
C ASN A 234 -10.67 -19.19 -0.01
N GLN A 235 -11.67 -19.75 0.67
CA GLN A 235 -12.42 -20.92 0.21
C GLN A 235 -13.20 -20.67 -1.10
N GLU A 236 -13.77 -19.48 -1.30
CA GLU A 236 -14.51 -19.15 -2.52
C GLU A 236 -13.58 -19.14 -3.75
N ILE A 237 -12.34 -18.68 -3.59
CA ILE A 237 -11.32 -18.77 -4.66
C ILE A 237 -11.00 -20.23 -4.96
N ALA A 238 -10.88 -21.08 -3.93
CA ALA A 238 -10.64 -22.51 -4.15
C ALA A 238 -11.79 -23.18 -4.90
N GLU A 239 -13.04 -22.85 -4.56
CA GLU A 239 -14.24 -23.32 -5.26
C GLU A 239 -14.28 -22.84 -6.72
N LEU A 240 -13.92 -21.57 -6.99
CA LEU A 240 -13.79 -21.05 -8.35
C LEU A 240 -12.77 -21.85 -9.17
N ILE A 241 -11.61 -22.16 -8.58
CA ILE A 241 -10.56 -22.95 -9.24
C ILE A 241 -11.05 -24.37 -9.55
N ILE A 242 -11.67 -25.05 -8.58
CA ILE A 242 -12.21 -26.41 -8.74
C ILE A 242 -13.28 -26.43 -9.84
N HIS A 243 -14.18 -25.46 -9.83
CA HIS A 243 -15.20 -25.32 -10.87
C HIS A 243 -14.57 -25.17 -12.26
N HIS A 244 -13.55 -24.30 -12.38
CA HIS A 244 -12.86 -24.05 -13.65
C HIS A 244 -12.12 -25.29 -14.19
N PHE A 245 -11.49 -26.09 -13.31
CA PHE A 245 -10.87 -27.36 -13.71
C PHE A 245 -11.90 -28.41 -14.17
N ASN A 246 -13.07 -28.46 -13.52
CA ASN A 246 -14.12 -29.41 -13.90
C ASN A 246 -14.77 -29.06 -15.24
N THR A 247 -14.93 -27.78 -15.56
CA THR A 247 -15.46 -27.35 -16.86
C THR A 247 -14.48 -27.57 -18.01
N ASP A 248 -13.17 -27.39 -17.78
CA ASP A 248 -12.15 -27.60 -18.82
C ASP A 248 -12.05 -29.09 -19.22
N ASN A 249 -12.28 -30.02 -18.29
CA ASN A 249 -12.24 -31.46 -18.56
C ASN A 249 -13.49 -31.99 -19.29
N GLN A 250 -14.59 -31.23 -19.33
CA GLN A 250 -15.82 -31.61 -20.03
C GLN A 250 -15.84 -31.16 -21.50
N ASN A 251 -14.98 -30.23 -21.89
CA ASN A 251 -14.91 -29.67 -23.26
C ASN A 251 -13.89 -30.37 -24.17
N THR A 252 -13.33 -31.51 -23.74
CA THR A 252 -12.34 -32.32 -24.48
C THR A 252 -12.90 -33.66 -24.98
N ILE A 253 -14.23 -33.82 -25.08
CA ILE A 253 -14.92 -35.02 -25.62
C ILE A 253 -15.48 -34.72 -27.00
#